data_AF-A0A635X6S7-F1
#
_entry.id   AF-A0A635X6S7-F1
#
_cell.length_a   1.000
_cell.length_b   1.000
_cell.length_c   1.000
_cell.angle_alpha   90.00
_cell.angle_beta   90.00
_cell.angle_gamma   90.00
#
_symmetry.space_group_name_H-M   'P 1'
#
loop_
_entity.id
_entity.type
_entity.pdbx_description
1 polymer ?
#
loop_
_entity_poly.entity_id
_entity_poly.type
_entity_poly.pdbx_seq_one_letter_code
_entity_poly.pdbx_strand_id
1 'polypeptide(L)'
;MRSWLGEGVRAQQWLSVCAGRQDMVLATVLLIAIVMMLLPLPTWMVDILITINLMFSVILLLIAIYLSDPLDLSVFPSLLLITTLYRLSLTISTSRLVLLQHNAGNIVDAFGKFVVGGNLTVGLVVFTIITIVQFIVITKGIERVAEVSARFSLDGMPGKQMSIDGDLRAGV
;
A
#
# COMPACT_ATOMS: atom_id res chain seq x y z
N MET A 1 -5.85 49.13 -8.51
CA MET A 1 -4.54 48.94 -7.85
C MET A 1 -4.75 48.05 -6.62
N ARG A 2 -5.16 46.77 -6.64
CA ARG A 2 -4.95 45.55 -7.47
C ARG A 2 -3.64 44.75 -7.28
N SER A 3 -2.91 44.91 -6.17
CA SER A 3 -1.63 44.18 -6.00
C SER A 3 -1.32 43.56 -4.62
N TRP A 4 -2.20 43.60 -3.62
CA TRP A 4 -1.85 43.15 -2.25
C TRP A 4 -2.66 41.94 -1.71
N LEU A 5 -3.42 41.23 -2.55
CA LEU A 5 -4.21 40.03 -2.17
C LEU A 5 -3.47 38.68 -2.42
N GLY A 6 -2.14 38.69 -2.53
CA GLY A 6 -1.35 37.53 -2.98
C GLY A 6 -0.62 36.72 -1.89
N GLU A 7 -0.50 37.25 -0.66
CA GLU A 7 0.35 36.64 0.37
C GLU A 7 -0.43 35.75 1.37
N GLY A 8 -1.70 36.05 1.61
CA GLY A 8 -2.56 35.22 2.48
C GLY A 8 -2.86 33.82 1.91
N VAL A 9 -2.90 33.68 0.59
CA VAL A 9 -3.18 32.41 -0.10
C VAL A 9 -1.98 31.45 0.00
N ARG A 10 -0.75 31.97 -0.06
CA ARG A 10 0.46 31.15 0.09
C ARG A 10 0.59 30.60 1.50
N ALA A 11 0.34 31.42 2.53
CA ALA A 11 0.40 30.95 3.92
C ALA A 11 -0.69 29.91 4.25
N GLN A 12 -1.90 30.06 3.70
CA GLN A 12 -2.95 29.03 3.82
C GLN A 12 -2.60 27.72 3.08
N GLN A 13 -1.86 27.79 1.97
CA GLN A 13 -1.37 26.62 1.23
C GLN A 13 -0.25 25.86 1.97
N TRP A 14 0.48 26.52 2.88
CA TRP A 14 1.40 25.88 3.82
C TRP A 14 0.68 25.38 5.09
N LEU A 15 -0.44 26.01 5.50
CA LEU A 15 -1.23 25.57 6.64
C LEU A 15 -2.15 24.36 6.33
N SER A 16 -2.56 24.14 5.08
CA SER A 16 -3.22 22.90 4.66
C SER A 16 -2.27 21.71 4.60
N VAL A 17 -0.97 21.96 4.41
CA VAL A 17 0.09 20.94 4.57
C VAL A 17 0.22 20.50 6.02
N CYS A 18 -0.11 21.37 6.99
CA CYS A 18 -0.08 21.05 8.43
C CYS A 18 -1.42 20.54 9.01
N ALA A 19 -2.53 20.58 8.28
CA ALA A 19 -3.84 20.15 8.77
C ALA A 19 -4.07 18.61 8.69
N GLY A 20 -3.31 17.87 7.89
CA GLY A 20 -3.48 16.43 7.65
C GLY A 20 -2.27 15.59 8.09
N ARG A 21 -2.19 15.19 9.37
CA ARG A 21 -1.08 14.35 9.90
C ARG A 21 -0.87 13.05 9.12
N GLN A 22 -1.93 12.46 8.55
CA GLN A 22 -1.85 11.26 7.70
C GLN A 22 -1.27 11.57 6.32
N ASP A 23 -1.68 12.67 5.69
CA ASP A 23 -1.25 13.05 4.34
C ASP A 23 0.25 13.38 4.29
N MET A 24 0.80 14.01 5.32
CA MET A 24 2.24 14.27 5.39
C MET A 24 3.07 12.98 5.54
N VAL A 25 2.61 12.03 6.35
CA VAL A 25 3.27 10.73 6.52
C VAL A 25 3.22 9.95 5.21
N LEU A 26 2.07 9.95 4.55
CA LEU A 26 1.89 9.34 3.23
C LEU A 26 2.80 9.97 2.17
N ALA A 27 2.82 11.30 2.08
CA ALA A 27 3.67 12.03 1.15
C ALA A 27 5.17 11.73 1.38
N THR A 28 5.59 11.65 2.65
CA THR A 28 6.97 11.33 3.02
C THR A 28 7.34 9.90 2.63
N VAL A 29 6.50 8.91 2.96
CA VAL A 29 6.70 7.51 2.59
C VAL A 29 6.76 7.34 1.08
N LEU A 30 5.89 8.05 0.35
CA LEU A 30 5.82 8.00 -1.11
C LEU A 30 7.06 8.63 -1.74
N LEU A 31 7.55 9.75 -1.20
CA LEU A 31 8.79 10.38 -1.64
C LEU A 31 10.00 9.48 -1.41
N ILE A 32 10.11 8.87 -0.23
CA ILE A 32 11.15 7.86 0.07
C ILE A 32 11.05 6.71 -0.93
N ALA A 33 9.85 6.17 -1.14
CA ALA A 33 9.61 5.05 -2.07
C ALA A 33 10.09 5.36 -3.50
N ILE A 34 9.84 6.57 -4.00
CA ILE A 34 10.31 7.04 -5.31
C ILE A 34 11.84 7.17 -5.32
N VAL A 35 12.43 7.80 -4.31
CA VAL A 35 13.89 7.96 -4.22
C VAL A 35 14.60 6.61 -4.21
N MET A 36 14.07 5.64 -3.47
CA MET A 36 14.59 4.28 -3.42
C MET A 36 14.51 3.56 -4.78
N MET A 37 13.45 3.81 -5.55
CA MET A 37 13.29 3.25 -6.88
C MET A 37 14.30 3.83 -7.89
N LEU A 38 14.60 5.12 -7.79
CA LEU A 38 15.50 5.83 -8.70
C LEU A 38 16.98 5.65 -8.36
N LEU A 39 17.34 5.70 -7.07
CA LEU A 39 18.73 5.59 -6.62
C LEU A 39 19.11 4.13 -6.38
N PRO A 40 20.28 3.67 -6.89
CA PRO A 40 20.76 2.33 -6.59
C PRO A 40 21.09 2.24 -5.09
N LEU A 41 20.38 1.37 -4.38
CA LEU A 41 20.66 1.11 -2.97
C LEU A 41 21.85 0.18 -2.83
N PRO A 42 22.72 0.36 -1.82
CA PRO A 42 23.75 -0.62 -1.54
C PRO A 42 23.11 -1.92 -1.00
N THR A 43 23.73 -3.06 -1.30
CA THR A 43 23.21 -4.40 -0.97
C THR A 43 22.91 -4.60 0.51
N TRP A 44 23.76 -4.08 1.40
CA TRP A 44 23.56 -4.16 2.86
C TRP A 44 22.27 -3.46 3.32
N MET A 45 21.89 -2.36 2.66
CA MET A 45 20.67 -1.62 3.01
C MET A 45 19.43 -2.37 2.54
N VAL A 46 19.49 -3.02 1.37
CA VAL A 46 18.43 -3.89 0.86
C VAL A 46 18.19 -5.06 1.82
N ASP A 47 19.24 -5.72 2.30
CA ASP A 47 19.11 -6.82 3.26
C ASP A 47 18.45 -6.37 4.57
N ILE A 48 18.85 -5.23 5.13
CA ILE A 48 18.22 -4.67 6.34
C ILE A 48 16.73 -4.39 6.09
N LEU A 49 16.39 -3.79 4.96
CA LEU A 49 15.02 -3.46 4.63
C LEU A 49 14.14 -4.70 4.40
N ILE A 50 14.65 -5.72 3.71
CA ILE A 50 13.95 -7.00 3.54
C ILE A 50 13.73 -7.65 4.91
N THR A 51 14.75 -7.63 5.79
CA THR A 51 14.63 -8.16 7.15
C THR A 51 13.53 -7.46 7.93
N ILE A 52 13.49 -6.12 7.90
CA ILE A 52 12.45 -5.33 8.57
C ILE A 52 11.06 -5.66 7.98
N ASN A 53 10.95 -5.81 6.65
CA ASN A 53 9.69 -6.20 6.01
C ASN A 53 9.17 -7.55 6.50
N LEU A 54 10.07 -8.53 6.62
CA LEU A 54 9.75 -9.88 7.06
C LEU A 54 9.37 -9.90 8.54
N MET A 55 10.14 -9.21 9.38
CA MET A 55 9.84 -9.03 10.81
C MET A 55 8.47 -8.38 11.02
N PHE A 56 8.17 -7.30 10.30
CA PHE A 56 6.87 -6.63 10.39
C PHE A 56 5.73 -7.53 9.91
N SER A 57 5.94 -8.31 8.84
CA SER A 57 4.93 -9.25 8.34
C SER A 57 4.63 -10.35 9.37
N VAL A 58 5.63 -10.87 10.07
CA VAL A 58 5.44 -11.86 11.14
C VAL A 58 4.76 -11.25 12.36
N ILE A 59 5.14 -10.03 12.75
CA ILE A 59 4.48 -9.30 13.85
C ILE A 59 3.00 -9.08 13.53
N LEU A 60 2.68 -8.63 12.31
CA LEU A 60 1.30 -8.47 11.86
C LEU A 60 0.53 -9.79 11.86
N LEU A 61 1.17 -10.88 11.42
CA LEU A 61 0.55 -12.22 11.46
C LEU A 61 0.21 -12.62 12.90
N LEU A 62 1.12 -12.41 13.85
CA LEU A 62 0.88 -12.70 15.26
C LEU A 62 -0.25 -11.83 15.80
N ILE A 63 -0.24 -10.52 15.54
CA ILE A 63 -1.34 -9.61 15.95
C ILE A 63 -2.67 -10.11 15.38
N ALA A 64 -2.71 -10.52 14.11
CA ALA A 64 -3.92 -11.01 13.46
C ALA A 64 -4.46 -12.33 14.07
N ILE A 65 -3.58 -13.24 14.51
CA ILE A 65 -3.99 -14.51 15.16
C ILE A 65 -4.55 -14.27 16.57
N TYR A 66 -4.05 -13.27 17.29
CA TYR A 66 -4.44 -13.00 18.67
C TYR A 66 -5.63 -12.03 18.81
N LEU A 67 -6.03 -11.35 17.74
CA LEU A 67 -7.14 -10.41 17.77
C LEU A 67 -8.49 -11.14 17.82
N SER A 68 -9.36 -10.71 18.73
CA SER A 68 -10.70 -11.30 18.89
C SER A 68 -11.74 -10.66 17.97
N ASP A 69 -11.62 -9.36 17.68
CA ASP A 69 -12.55 -8.62 16.82
C ASP A 69 -11.82 -7.83 15.72
N PRO A 70 -12.25 -7.94 14.44
CA PRO A 70 -11.61 -7.23 13.33
C PRO A 70 -11.80 -5.70 13.35
N LEU A 71 -12.76 -5.20 14.15
CA LEU A 71 -13.03 -3.76 14.33
C LEU A 71 -11.97 -3.03 15.16
N ASP A 72 -11.19 -3.75 15.98
CA ASP A 72 -10.12 -3.16 16.80
C ASP A 72 -8.93 -2.69 15.95
N LEU A 73 -8.84 -3.13 14.68
CA LEU A 73 -7.86 -2.64 13.72
C LEU A 73 -8.41 -1.46 12.89
N SER A 74 -8.90 -0.42 13.54
CA SER A 74 -9.26 0.84 12.85
C SER A 74 -8.09 1.45 12.06
N VAL A 75 -6.84 1.13 12.44
CA VAL A 75 -5.60 1.55 11.74
C VAL A 75 -5.27 0.68 10.51
N PHE A 76 -6.04 -0.38 10.25
CA PHE A 76 -5.76 -1.36 9.19
C PHE A 76 -5.60 -0.74 7.80
N PRO A 77 -6.50 0.15 7.31
CA PRO A 77 -6.39 0.68 5.95
C PRO A 77 -5.12 1.51 5.75
N SER A 78 -4.77 2.35 6.73
CA SER A 78 -3.57 3.19 6.69
C SER A 78 -2.28 2.36 6.77
N LEU A 79 -2.26 1.33 7.63
CA LEU A 79 -1.12 0.40 7.72
C LEU A 79 -0.94 -0.40 6.43
N LEU A 80 -2.03 -0.89 5.82
CA LEU A 80 -1.97 -1.57 4.53
C LEU A 80 -1.41 -0.66 3.44
N LEU A 81 -1.83 0.60 3.39
CA LEU A 81 -1.33 1.55 2.39
C LEU A 81 0.19 1.79 2.53
N ILE A 82 0.66 2.06 3.74
CA ILE A 82 2.09 2.28 4.02
C ILE A 82 2.91 1.03 3.72
N THR A 83 2.47 -0.14 4.21
CA THR A 83 3.18 -1.41 4.00
C THR A 83 3.22 -1.83 2.54
N THR A 84 2.15 -1.56 1.77
CA THR A 84 2.09 -1.84 0.34
C THR A 84 3.04 -0.95 -0.43
N LEU A 85 3.07 0.36 -0.16
CA LEU A 85 4.02 1.28 -0.79
C LEU A 85 5.47 0.90 -0.50
N TYR A 86 5.77 0.57 0.77
CA TYR A 86 7.07 0.07 1.17
C TYR A 86 7.46 -1.21 0.43
N ARG A 87 6.56 -2.21 0.38
CA ARG A 87 6.78 -3.48 -0.33
C ARG A 87 7.03 -3.26 -1.82
N LEU A 88 6.26 -2.38 -2.46
CA LEU A 88 6.39 -2.06 -3.88
C LEU A 88 7.75 -1.43 -4.19
N SER A 89 8.15 -0.40 -3.42
CA SER A 89 9.46 0.25 -3.58
C SER A 89 10.62 -0.73 -3.40
N LEU A 90 10.55 -1.57 -2.36
CA LEU A 90 11.57 -2.55 -2.05
C LEU A 90 11.67 -3.64 -3.12
N THR A 91 10.54 -4.09 -3.66
CA THR A 91 10.50 -5.09 -4.73
C THR A 91 11.13 -4.54 -6.00
N ILE A 92 10.77 -3.33 -6.43
CA ILE A 92 11.32 -2.72 -7.64
C ILE A 92 12.83 -2.47 -7.49
N SER A 93 13.25 -1.93 -6.34
CA SER A 93 14.66 -1.65 -6.05
C SER A 93 15.48 -2.94 -6.06
N THR A 94 14.98 -4.00 -5.43
CA THR A 94 15.64 -5.31 -5.38
C THR A 94 15.69 -5.95 -6.77
N SER A 95 14.59 -5.95 -7.53
CA SER A 95 14.56 -6.49 -8.90
C SER A 95 15.54 -5.78 -9.82
N ARG A 96 15.64 -4.44 -9.74
CA ARG A 96 16.64 -3.68 -10.49
C ARG A 96 18.06 -4.12 -10.12
N LEU A 97 18.32 -4.33 -8.83
CA LEU A 97 19.64 -4.68 -8.32
C LEU A 97 20.03 -6.12 -8.74
N VAL A 98 19.07 -7.05 -8.74
CA VAL A 98 19.22 -8.40 -9.34
C VAL A 98 19.60 -8.29 -10.82
N LEU A 99 18.85 -7.51 -11.60
CA LEU A 99 19.00 -7.44 -13.06
C LEU A 99 20.26 -6.69 -13.52
N LEU A 100 20.68 -5.64 -12.80
CA LEU A 100 21.81 -4.81 -13.20
C LEU A 100 23.14 -5.26 -12.60
N GLN A 101 23.14 -5.74 -11.35
CA GLN A 101 24.38 -6.02 -10.61
C GLN A 101 24.59 -7.50 -10.33
N HIS A 102 23.62 -8.38 -10.62
CA HIS A 102 23.65 -9.81 -10.32
C HIS A 102 23.91 -10.17 -8.84
N ASN A 103 23.86 -9.18 -7.94
CA ASN A 103 24.12 -9.35 -6.51
C ASN A 103 23.04 -8.64 -5.72
N ALA A 104 21.94 -9.33 -5.44
CA ALA A 104 20.73 -8.77 -4.85
C ALA A 104 20.75 -8.60 -3.32
N GLY A 105 21.89 -8.84 -2.66
CA GLY A 105 21.98 -9.01 -1.22
C GLY A 105 21.94 -10.47 -0.78
N ASN A 106 22.40 -10.72 0.44
CA ASN A 106 22.59 -12.06 0.98
C ASN A 106 21.25 -12.75 1.27
N ILE A 107 20.23 -11.97 1.66
CA ILE A 107 18.91 -12.52 2.00
C ILE A 107 18.23 -13.01 0.73
N VAL A 108 18.28 -12.24 -0.35
CA VAL A 108 17.66 -12.63 -1.62
C VAL A 108 18.33 -13.88 -2.20
N ASP A 109 19.65 -13.97 -2.14
CA ASP A 109 20.38 -15.17 -2.59
C ASP A 109 20.06 -16.41 -1.74
N ALA A 110 20.00 -16.25 -0.40
CA ALA A 110 19.62 -17.33 0.51
C ALA A 110 18.19 -17.82 0.26
N PHE A 111 17.22 -16.91 0.13
CA PHE A 111 15.84 -17.25 -0.20
C PHE A 111 15.70 -17.87 -1.59
N GLY A 112 16.43 -17.36 -2.58
CA GLY A 112 16.46 -17.93 -3.93
C GLY A 112 16.94 -19.37 -3.92
N LYS A 113 18.06 -19.66 -3.25
CA LYS A 113 18.58 -21.03 -3.09
C LYS A 113 17.61 -21.93 -2.34
N PHE A 114 16.96 -21.41 -1.30
CA PHE A 114 15.96 -22.15 -0.52
C PHE A 114 14.73 -22.54 -1.34
N VAL A 115 14.17 -21.61 -2.12
CA VAL A 115 12.96 -21.84 -2.93
C VAL A 115 13.25 -22.75 -4.13
N VAL A 116 14.38 -22.56 -4.78
CA VAL A 116 14.74 -23.28 -6.02
C VAL A 116 15.35 -24.66 -5.69
N GLY A 117 15.86 -24.87 -4.47
CA GLY A 117 16.43 -26.14 -4.03
C GLY A 117 17.62 -26.61 -4.88
N GLY A 118 18.31 -25.68 -5.55
CA GLY A 118 19.39 -25.96 -6.51
C GLY A 118 18.93 -26.38 -7.92
N ASN A 119 17.62 -26.46 -8.20
CA ASN A 119 17.08 -26.82 -9.51
C ASN A 119 16.20 -25.70 -10.11
N LEU A 120 16.72 -25.01 -11.13
CA LEU A 120 16.02 -23.91 -11.79
C LEU A 120 14.61 -24.29 -12.29
N THR A 121 14.41 -25.53 -12.74
CA THR A 121 13.11 -26.03 -13.18
C THR A 121 12.09 -26.04 -12.04
N VAL A 122 12.50 -26.48 -10.84
CA VAL A 122 11.65 -26.43 -9.64
C VAL A 122 11.30 -24.98 -9.32
N GLY A 123 12.30 -24.08 -9.39
CA GLY A 123 12.09 -22.64 -9.22
C GLY A 123 11.03 -22.06 -10.17
N LEU A 124 11.10 -22.40 -11.45
CA LEU A 124 10.17 -21.91 -12.47
C LEU A 124 8.74 -22.42 -12.21
N VAL A 125 8.59 -23.69 -11.84
CA VAL A 125 7.29 -24.28 -11.48
C VAL A 125 6.69 -23.57 -10.27
N VAL A 126 7.46 -23.41 -9.18
CA VAL A 126 7.00 -22.73 -7.97
C VAL A 126 6.63 -21.27 -8.23
N PHE A 127 7.47 -20.55 -8.99
CA PHE A 127 7.21 -19.16 -9.39
C PHE A 127 5.89 -19.04 -10.18
N THR A 128 5.64 -19.96 -11.11
CA THR A 128 4.41 -19.98 -11.91
C THR A 128 3.18 -20.23 -11.05
N ILE A 129 3.25 -21.20 -10.14
CA ILE A 129 2.14 -21.50 -9.19
C ILE A 129 1.82 -20.26 -8.35
N ILE A 130 2.83 -19.66 -7.71
CA ILE A 130 2.64 -18.50 -6.84
C ILE A 130 2.07 -17.31 -7.64
N THR A 131 2.56 -17.08 -8.86
CA THR A 131 2.08 -15.98 -9.72
C THR A 131 0.60 -16.16 -10.09
N ILE A 132 0.20 -17.37 -10.49
CA ILE A 132 -1.19 -17.68 -10.84
C ILE A 132 -2.10 -17.52 -9.62
N VAL A 133 -1.72 -18.09 -8.46
CA VAL A 133 -2.51 -17.99 -7.23
C VAL A 133 -2.66 -16.53 -6.81
N GLN A 134 -1.59 -15.74 -6.81
CA GLN A 134 -1.67 -14.31 -6.49
C GLN A 134 -2.65 -13.58 -7.41
N PHE A 135 -2.57 -13.81 -8.72
CA PHE A 135 -3.48 -13.18 -9.68
C PHE A 135 -4.94 -13.54 -9.43
N ILE A 136 -5.24 -14.84 -9.22
CA ILE A 136 -6.61 -15.32 -8.96
C ILE A 136 -7.16 -14.74 -7.66
N VAL A 137 -6.38 -14.76 -6.57
CA VAL A 137 -6.81 -14.27 -5.25
C VAL A 137 -7.10 -12.77 -5.29
N ILE A 138 -6.23 -11.97 -5.93
CA ILE A 138 -6.44 -10.52 -6.07
C ILE A 138 -7.73 -10.24 -6.84
N THR A 139 -7.91 -10.91 -7.99
CA THR A 139 -9.10 -10.72 -8.84
C THR A 139 -10.39 -11.07 -8.09
N LYS A 140 -10.41 -12.23 -7.41
CA LYS A 140 -11.58 -12.69 -6.65
C LYS A 140 -11.85 -11.86 -5.39
N GLY A 141 -10.81 -11.33 -4.74
CA GLY A 141 -10.95 -10.42 -3.62
C GLY A 141 -11.61 -9.11 -4.04
N ILE A 142 -11.17 -8.51 -5.16
CA ILE A 142 -11.73 -7.27 -5.69
C ILE A 142 -13.20 -7.45 -6.11
N GLU A 143 -13.56 -8.58 -6.72
CA GLU A 143 -14.93 -8.88 -7.13
C GLU A 143 -15.92 -8.77 -5.96
N ARG A 144 -15.60 -9.38 -4.80
CA ARG A 144 -16.44 -9.29 -3.59
C ARG A 144 -16.52 -7.87 -3.01
N VAL A 145 -15.42 -7.12 -3.04
CA VAL A 145 -15.40 -5.74 -2.55
C VAL A 145 -16.24 -4.82 -3.46
N ALA A 146 -16.19 -5.04 -4.78
CA ALA A 146 -16.98 -4.30 -5.75
C ALA A 146 -18.49 -4.56 -5.59
N GLU A 147 -18.90 -5.81 -5.36
CA GLU A 147 -20.29 -6.18 -5.06
C GLU A 147 -20.83 -5.42 -3.84
N VAL A 148 -20.07 -5.43 -2.75
CA VAL A 148 -20.47 -4.75 -1.50
C VAL A 148 -20.52 -3.24 -1.67
N SER A 149 -19.55 -2.65 -2.39
CA SER A 149 -19.53 -1.22 -2.67
C SER A 149 -20.72 -0.78 -3.52
N ALA A 150 -21.09 -1.57 -4.52
CA ALA A 150 -22.27 -1.32 -5.35
C ALA A 150 -23.56 -1.42 -4.53
N ARG A 151 -23.66 -2.42 -3.65
CA ARG A 151 -24.81 -2.57 -2.76
C ARG A 151 -24.93 -1.43 -1.76
N PHE A 152 -23.84 -0.96 -1.16
CA PHE A 152 -23.88 0.23 -0.29
C PHE A 152 -24.26 1.51 -1.03
N SER A 153 -23.84 1.65 -2.29
CA SER A 153 -24.29 2.76 -3.14
C SER A 153 -25.80 2.68 -3.40
N LEU A 154 -26.33 1.48 -3.67
CA LEU A 154 -27.76 1.24 -3.89
C LEU A 154 -28.58 1.45 -2.60
N ASP A 155 -28.12 0.90 -1.48
CA ASP A 155 -28.77 1.01 -0.16
C ASP A 155 -28.79 2.46 0.36
N GLY A 156 -27.90 3.33 -0.14
CA GLY A 156 -27.89 4.77 0.14
C GLY A 156 -28.89 5.59 -0.69
N MET A 157 -29.48 5.04 -1.77
CA MET A 157 -30.40 5.79 -2.65
C MET A 157 -31.71 6.21 -1.97
N PRO A 158 -32.38 5.41 -1.12
CA PRO A 158 -33.60 5.83 -0.43
C PRO A 158 -33.37 6.99 0.55
N GLY A 159 -32.21 7.04 1.20
CA GLY A 159 -31.85 8.15 2.09
C GLY A 159 -31.71 9.48 1.33
N LYS A 160 -31.11 9.42 0.13
CA LYS A 160 -31.04 10.58 -0.78
C LYS A 160 -32.43 10.98 -1.29
N GLN A 161 -33.32 10.02 -1.51
CA GLN A 161 -34.70 10.29 -1.92
C GLN A 161 -35.53 10.88 -0.77
N MET A 162 -35.35 10.41 0.47
CA MET A 162 -35.99 11.00 1.66
C MET A 162 -35.52 12.42 1.94
N SER A 163 -34.24 12.74 1.73
CA SER A 163 -33.77 14.13 1.87
C SER A 163 -34.35 15.04 0.79
N ILE A 164 -34.46 14.57 -0.46
CA ILE A 164 -35.09 15.32 -1.55
C ILE A 164 -36.58 15.56 -1.29
N ASP A 165 -37.31 14.53 -0.85
CA ASP A 165 -38.73 14.68 -0.46
C ASP A 165 -38.90 15.61 0.75
N GLY A 166 -37.93 15.62 1.67
CA GLY A 166 -37.88 16.56 2.80
C GLY A 166 -37.71 18.00 2.35
N ASP A 167 -36.76 18.26 1.45
CA ASP A 167 -36.50 19.59 0.88
C ASP A 167 -37.70 20.08 0.05
N LEU A 168 -38.29 19.22 -0.79
CA LEU A 168 -39.49 19.53 -1.57
C LEU A 168 -40.70 19.89 -0.69
N ARG A 169 -40.87 19.26 0.48
CA ARG A 169 -41.92 19.62 1.45
C ARG A 169 -41.60 20.90 2.23
N ALA A 170 -40.32 21.25 2.39
CA ALA A 170 -39.88 22.47 3.04
C ALA A 170 -39.96 23.72 2.13
N GLY A 171 -40.23 23.54 0.83
CA GLY A 171 -40.47 24.64 -0.11
C GLY A 171 -39.20 25.35 -0.59
N VAL A 172 -38.04 24.67 -0.53
CA VAL A 172 -36.77 25.06 -1.15
C VAL A 172 -36.49 24.24 -2.40
#